data_AF-A0A2Z4ISX5-F1
#
_entry.id   AF-A0A2Z4ISX5-F1
#
_cell.length_a   1.000
_cell.length_b   1.000
_cell.length_c   1.000
_cell.angle_alpha   90.00
_cell.angle_beta   90.00
_cell.angle_gamma   90.00
#
_symmetry.space_group_name_H-M   'P 1'
#
loop_
_entity.id
_entity.type
_entity.pdbx_description
1 polymer ?
#
loop_
_entity_poly.entity_id
_entity_poly.type
_entity_poly.pdbx_seq_one_letter_code
_entity_poly.pdbx_strand_id
1 'polypeptide(L)'
;MSYEELCWEPIAALPEGEPEASFGGRWEDRLWLNVPGPFYTGIADNCWTGRLHAPRHVLCGGEYFGEYVYRQPATTAEVLNLVTAAQEDPYRGYACDGDSRWTPEAVRDWWRDRRRVTEYLEPLLPTWSSSDRSDEREAAEGLRDFAAYITEGLGVDLRKYLFRLEEGCYPKTPGPLPELP
;
A
#
# COMPACT_ATOMS: atom_id res chain seq x y z
N MET A 1 16.30 -8.04 -25.97
CA MET A 1 15.45 -7.35 -24.99
C MET A 1 16.20 -7.38 -23.68
N SER A 2 16.47 -6.24 -23.08
CA SER A 2 17.15 -6.18 -21.79
C SER A 2 16.18 -6.56 -20.66
N TYR A 3 16.71 -6.99 -19.52
CA TYR A 3 15.92 -7.35 -18.32
C TYR A 3 15.02 -6.17 -17.85
N GLU A 4 15.48 -4.94 -18.07
CA GLU A 4 14.76 -3.69 -17.74
C GLU A 4 13.53 -3.43 -18.63
N GLU A 5 13.49 -3.97 -19.85
CA GLU A 5 12.32 -3.86 -20.74
C GLU A 5 11.16 -4.79 -20.31
N LEU A 6 11.45 -5.81 -19.49
CA LEU A 6 10.52 -6.87 -19.12
C LEU A 6 9.90 -6.69 -17.72
N CYS A 7 10.57 -5.94 -16.83
CA CYS A 7 10.23 -5.90 -15.41
C CYS A 7 10.01 -4.46 -14.88
N TRP A 8 9.00 -4.25 -14.03
CA TRP A 8 8.83 -3.02 -13.23
C TRP A 8 9.39 -3.28 -11.83
N GLU A 9 10.31 -2.44 -11.34
CA GLU A 9 10.84 -2.57 -9.98
C GLU A 9 10.66 -1.25 -9.23
N PRO A 10 9.69 -1.14 -8.31
CA PRO A 10 9.39 0.13 -7.66
C PRO A 10 10.49 0.54 -6.66
N ILE A 11 11.22 -0.41 -6.08
CA ILE A 11 12.37 -0.12 -5.20
C ILE A 11 13.53 0.53 -5.97
N ALA A 12 13.71 0.18 -7.24
CA ALA A 12 14.72 0.80 -8.10
C ALA A 12 14.40 2.28 -8.45
N ALA A 13 13.17 2.73 -8.18
CA ALA A 13 12.75 4.11 -8.39
C ALA A 13 12.96 5.01 -7.14
N LEU A 14 13.48 4.47 -6.04
CA LEU A 14 13.84 5.26 -4.86
C LEU A 14 14.99 6.22 -5.18
N PRO A 15 14.97 7.47 -4.66
CA PRO A 15 16.06 8.41 -4.84
C PRO A 15 17.29 8.02 -4.02
N GLU A 16 18.44 8.60 -4.34
CA GLU A 16 19.68 8.38 -3.59
C GLU A 16 19.52 8.72 -2.10
N GLY A 17 19.99 7.82 -1.23
CA GLY A 17 19.86 7.96 0.22
C GLY A 17 18.58 7.35 0.81
N GLU A 18 17.61 6.98 -0.03
CA GLU A 18 16.50 6.10 0.35
C GLU A 18 16.86 4.64 0.05
N PRO A 19 16.38 3.67 0.86
CA PRO A 19 15.38 3.84 1.93
C PRO A 19 15.93 4.28 3.30
N GLU A 20 17.25 4.39 3.48
CA GLU A 20 17.89 4.56 4.80
C GLU A 20 17.53 5.87 5.50
N ALA A 21 17.16 6.91 4.75
CA ALA A 21 16.80 8.21 5.29
C ALA A 21 15.41 8.19 5.96
N SER A 22 14.39 7.68 5.26
CA SER A 22 12.99 7.92 5.64
C SER A 22 12.24 6.66 6.03
N PHE A 23 12.60 5.51 5.47
CA PHE A 23 11.92 4.26 5.76
C PHE A 23 12.58 3.57 6.97
N GLY A 24 11.79 3.30 8.01
CA GLY A 24 12.23 2.68 9.26
C GLY A 24 11.19 1.77 9.90
N GLY A 25 10.04 1.61 9.25
CA GLY A 25 8.92 0.81 9.74
C GLY A 25 9.30 -0.64 9.95
N ARG A 26 8.67 -1.26 10.95
CA ARG A 26 8.94 -2.64 11.34
C ARG A 26 7.82 -3.54 10.84
N TRP A 27 8.22 -4.68 10.28
CA TRP A 27 7.29 -5.68 9.76
C TRP A 27 6.30 -6.20 10.81
N GLU A 28 6.77 -6.37 12.05
CA GLU A 28 5.96 -6.88 13.16
C GLU A 28 4.86 -5.91 13.57
N ASP A 29 5.06 -4.62 13.30
CA ASP A 29 4.16 -3.52 13.68
C ASP A 29 3.16 -3.17 12.57
N ARG A 30 3.19 -3.88 11.44
CA ARG A 30 2.36 -3.54 10.27
C ARG A 30 0.88 -3.64 10.58
N LEU A 31 0.11 -2.63 10.17
CA LEU A 31 -1.35 -2.73 10.21
C LEU A 31 -1.82 -3.78 9.20
N TRP A 32 -2.76 -4.64 9.62
CA TRP A 32 -3.36 -5.67 8.78
C TRP A 32 -4.13 -5.10 7.57
N LEU A 33 -4.44 -3.79 7.59
CA LEU A 33 -5.05 -3.04 6.50
C LEU A 33 -4.08 -2.75 5.34
N ASN A 34 -2.76 -2.84 5.56
CA ASN A 34 -1.79 -2.68 4.47
C ASN A 34 -2.03 -3.75 3.40
N VAL A 35 -2.22 -3.29 2.16
CA VAL A 35 -2.32 -4.17 1.00
C VAL A 35 -0.94 -4.75 0.69
N PRO A 36 -0.82 -6.08 0.48
CA PRO A 36 0.46 -6.70 0.21
C PRO A 36 1.23 -6.07 -0.95
N GLY A 37 2.52 -5.90 -0.74
CA GLY A 37 3.43 -5.22 -1.66
C GLY A 37 4.70 -4.73 -0.97
N PRO A 38 5.60 -4.09 -1.73
CA PRO A 38 6.88 -3.59 -1.24
C PRO A 38 6.70 -2.54 -0.15
N PHE A 39 5.75 -1.60 -0.34
CA PHE A 39 5.51 -0.51 0.59
C PHE A 39 4.43 -0.85 1.60
N TYR A 40 4.67 -0.54 2.86
CA TYR A 40 3.70 -0.65 3.94
C TYR A 40 4.05 0.34 5.04
N THR A 41 3.22 0.38 6.06
CA THR A 41 3.42 1.14 7.30
C THR A 41 3.40 0.20 8.49
N GLY A 42 4.29 0.44 9.45
CA GLY A 42 4.26 -0.09 10.81
C GLY A 42 3.49 0.85 11.74
N ILE A 43 4.02 1.10 12.93
CA ILE A 43 3.55 2.20 13.79
C ILE A 43 3.98 3.53 13.14
N ALA A 44 3.01 4.27 12.61
CA ALA A 44 3.17 5.63 12.12
C ALA A 44 2.25 6.57 12.93
N ASP A 45 2.73 7.77 13.24
CA ASP A 45 1.95 8.84 13.85
C ASP A 45 2.39 10.18 13.24
N ASN A 46 1.84 10.45 12.05
CA ASN A 46 2.14 11.65 11.28
C ASN A 46 0.93 12.58 11.19
N CYS A 47 -0.04 12.46 12.10
CA CYS A 47 -1.25 13.28 12.08
C CYS A 47 -1.97 13.29 10.72
N TRP A 48 -1.93 12.17 9.97
CA TRP A 48 -2.57 11.96 8.67
C TRP A 48 -1.94 12.72 7.50
N THR A 49 -0.70 13.21 7.65
CA THR A 49 -0.02 13.99 6.59
C THR A 49 0.38 13.15 5.40
N GLY A 50 0.60 11.84 5.55
CA GLY A 50 1.02 10.97 4.45
C GLY A 50 0.00 10.95 3.32
N ARG A 51 -1.30 11.02 3.66
CA ARG A 51 -2.37 11.14 2.67
C ARG A 51 -2.34 12.45 1.87
N LEU A 52 -1.82 13.54 2.42
CA LEU A 52 -1.67 14.82 1.69
C LEU A 52 -0.69 14.68 0.51
N HIS A 53 0.29 13.79 0.64
CA HIS A 53 1.34 13.56 -0.36
C HIS A 53 1.04 12.36 -1.26
N ALA A 54 0.39 11.32 -0.73
CA ALA A 54 0.09 10.09 -1.44
C ALA A 54 -1.40 9.67 -1.31
N PRO A 55 -2.37 10.53 -1.70
CA PRO A 55 -3.80 10.31 -1.44
C PRO A 55 -4.38 9.06 -2.13
N ARG A 56 -3.70 8.58 -3.18
CA ARG A 56 -4.07 7.37 -3.94
C ARG A 56 -3.44 6.08 -3.42
N HIS A 57 -2.59 6.18 -2.40
CA HIS A 57 -1.83 5.05 -1.84
C HIS A 57 -2.00 4.93 -0.33
N VAL A 58 -2.19 6.05 0.38
CA VAL A 58 -2.24 6.11 1.84
C VAL A 58 -3.64 6.43 2.34
N LEU A 59 -4.06 5.69 3.37
CA LEU A 59 -5.26 5.94 4.15
C LEU A 59 -4.94 5.93 5.64
N CYS A 60 -5.85 6.50 6.44
CA CYS A 60 -5.75 6.51 7.89
C CYS A 60 -6.76 5.52 8.49
N GLY A 61 -6.41 4.85 9.58
CA GLY A 61 -7.26 3.88 10.23
C GLY A 61 -6.54 2.97 11.23
N GLY A 62 -7.18 1.84 11.54
CA GLY A 62 -6.75 0.96 12.63
C GLY A 62 -7.16 1.49 14.00
N GLU A 63 -6.80 0.74 15.04
CA GLU A 63 -7.18 1.03 16.44
C GLU A 63 -6.67 2.39 16.94
N TYR A 64 -5.53 2.84 16.43
CA TYR A 64 -4.85 4.07 16.84
C TYR A 64 -4.87 5.17 15.77
N PHE A 65 -5.71 5.03 14.73
CA PHE A 65 -5.78 5.98 13.60
C PHE A 65 -4.42 6.29 12.94
N GLY A 66 -3.55 5.28 12.88
CA GLY A 66 -2.30 5.35 12.10
C GLY A 66 -2.58 5.31 10.61
N GLU A 67 -1.52 5.26 9.80
CA GLU A 67 -1.65 5.20 8.34
C GLU A 67 -1.41 3.80 7.81
N TYR A 68 -1.90 3.52 6.60
CA TYR A 68 -1.63 2.29 5.86
C TYR A 68 -1.61 2.48 4.35
N VAL A 69 -0.81 1.66 3.66
CA VAL A 69 -0.72 1.63 2.20
C VAL A 69 -1.83 0.72 1.67
N TYR A 70 -2.85 1.29 1.05
CA TYR A 70 -3.98 0.56 0.48
C TYR A 70 -3.85 0.27 -1.02
N ARG A 71 -2.84 0.85 -1.68
CA ARG A 71 -2.54 0.61 -3.09
C ARG A 71 -1.05 0.82 -3.35
N GLN A 72 -0.41 -0.17 -3.97
CA GLN A 72 1.01 -0.12 -4.32
C GLN A 72 1.27 0.81 -5.53
N PRO A 73 2.44 1.45 -5.61
CA PRO A 73 2.77 2.35 -6.72
C PRO A 73 3.08 1.56 -8.00
N ALA A 74 2.56 2.04 -9.13
CA ALA A 74 2.75 1.47 -10.46
C ALA A 74 3.68 2.32 -11.35
N THR A 75 4.09 3.51 -10.88
CA THR A 75 4.99 4.42 -11.62
C THR A 75 6.01 5.07 -10.69
N THR A 76 7.09 5.60 -11.27
CA THR A 76 8.11 6.36 -10.52
C THR A 76 7.50 7.55 -9.78
N ALA A 77 6.58 8.29 -10.39
CA ALA A 77 5.92 9.42 -9.74
C ALA A 77 5.13 8.99 -8.50
N GLU A 78 4.46 7.84 -8.56
CA GLU A 78 3.74 7.27 -7.43
C GLU A 78 4.67 6.79 -6.31
N VAL A 79 5.85 6.24 -6.65
CA VAL A 79 6.89 5.93 -5.66
C VAL A 79 7.35 7.21 -4.95
N LEU A 80 7.60 8.30 -5.69
CA LEU A 80 8.03 9.57 -5.10
C LEU A 80 6.97 10.18 -4.16
N ASN A 81 5.67 9.97 -4.44
CA ASN A 81 4.61 10.37 -3.53
C ASN A 81 4.70 9.63 -2.19
N LEU A 82 4.96 8.32 -2.21
CA LEU A 82 5.16 7.52 -0.99
C LEU A 82 6.46 7.87 -0.25
N VAL A 83 7.54 8.20 -0.97
CA VAL A 83 8.78 8.72 -0.37
C VAL A 83 8.49 10.03 0.38
N THR A 84 7.74 10.95 -0.24
CA THR A 84 7.37 12.22 0.41
C THR A 84 6.50 11.97 1.65
N ALA A 85 5.54 11.04 1.58
CA ALA A 85 4.74 10.64 2.73
C ALA A 85 5.60 10.07 3.88
N ALA A 86 6.61 9.26 3.56
CA ALA A 86 7.55 8.70 4.55
C ALA A 86 8.46 9.78 5.16
N GLN A 87 8.90 10.77 4.39
CA GLN A 87 9.73 11.89 4.86
C GLN A 87 9.01 12.78 5.87
N GLU A 88 7.69 12.89 5.73
CA GLU A 88 6.82 13.66 6.64
C GLU A 88 6.37 12.87 7.87
N ASP A 89 6.81 11.61 8.01
CA ASP A 89 6.55 10.80 9.20
C ASP A 89 7.72 10.91 10.21
N PRO A 90 7.55 11.63 11.33
CA PRO A 90 8.61 11.79 12.32
C PRO A 90 9.02 10.48 13.01
N TYR A 91 8.15 9.46 13.00
CA TYR A 91 8.46 8.13 13.55
C TYR A 91 9.08 7.20 12.52
N ARG A 92 9.16 7.60 11.25
CA ARG A 92 9.67 6.78 10.15
C ARG A 92 8.98 5.41 10.07
N GLY A 93 7.68 5.37 10.36
CA GLY A 93 6.85 4.18 10.38
C GLY A 93 6.60 3.56 9.01
N TYR A 94 6.89 4.26 7.93
CA TYR A 94 6.88 3.71 6.58
C TYR A 94 8.02 2.73 6.35
N ALA A 95 7.77 1.70 5.56
CA ALA A 95 8.74 0.69 5.16
C ALA A 95 8.56 0.31 3.69
N CYS A 96 9.64 -0.16 3.07
CA CYS A 96 9.65 -0.62 1.67
C CYS A 96 10.30 -2.00 1.50
N ASP A 97 10.55 -2.75 2.58
CA ASP A 97 11.17 -4.08 2.55
C ASP A 97 10.15 -5.22 2.36
N GLY A 98 8.90 -4.90 2.00
CA GLY A 98 7.80 -5.86 1.93
C GLY A 98 8.05 -7.05 0.99
N ASP A 99 8.80 -6.85 -0.09
CA ASP A 99 9.18 -7.92 -1.03
C ASP A 99 10.04 -9.01 -0.41
N SER A 100 10.75 -8.71 0.68
CA SER A 100 11.56 -9.67 1.43
C SER A 100 10.78 -10.31 2.59
N ARG A 101 9.52 -9.90 2.81
CA ARG A 101 8.73 -10.23 4.00
C ARG A 101 7.43 -10.97 3.68
N TRP A 102 6.73 -10.55 2.63
CA TRP A 102 5.54 -11.25 2.15
C TRP A 102 5.91 -12.60 1.57
N THR A 103 5.12 -13.62 1.89
CA THR A 103 5.16 -14.91 1.20
C THR A 103 3.93 -15.05 0.30
N PRO A 104 4.00 -15.84 -0.79
CA PRO A 104 2.84 -16.12 -1.63
C PRO A 104 1.62 -16.62 -0.84
N GLU A 105 1.83 -17.44 0.19
CA GLU A 105 0.77 -17.92 1.08
C GLU A 105 0.13 -16.79 1.87
N ALA A 106 0.94 -15.91 2.47
CA ALA A 106 0.43 -14.78 3.25
C ALA A 106 -0.36 -13.78 2.39
N VAL A 107 0.05 -13.57 1.14
CA VAL A 107 -0.70 -12.75 0.17
C VAL A 107 -2.06 -13.38 -0.14
N ARG A 108 -2.09 -14.70 -0.38
CA ARG A 108 -3.34 -15.44 -0.64
C ARG A 108 -4.26 -15.44 0.58
N ASP A 109 -3.69 -15.54 1.78
CA ASP A 109 -4.46 -15.46 3.04
C ASP A 109 -5.06 -14.07 3.24
N TRP A 110 -4.28 -13.02 3.02
CA TRP A 110 -4.79 -11.64 3.03
C TRP A 110 -5.95 -11.49 2.03
N TRP A 111 -5.79 -12.01 0.81
CA TRP A 111 -6.85 -11.96 -0.20
C TRP A 111 -8.11 -12.70 0.24
N ARG A 112 -8.01 -13.89 0.85
CA ARG A 112 -9.17 -14.63 1.38
C ARG A 112 -9.88 -13.85 2.49
N ASP A 113 -9.13 -13.17 3.36
CA ASP A 113 -9.67 -12.38 4.47
C ASP A 113 -10.06 -10.94 4.08
N ARG A 114 -9.96 -10.55 2.79
CA ARG A 114 -10.25 -9.17 2.34
C ARG A 114 -11.63 -8.64 2.74
N ARG A 115 -12.60 -9.54 2.99
CA ARG A 115 -13.93 -9.18 3.49
C ARG A 115 -13.85 -8.42 4.83
N ARG A 116 -12.89 -8.78 5.69
CA ARG A 116 -12.62 -8.08 6.95
C ARG A 116 -12.27 -6.61 6.71
N VAL A 117 -11.55 -6.29 5.63
CA VAL A 117 -11.24 -4.91 5.25
C VAL A 117 -12.52 -4.17 4.88
N THR A 118 -13.36 -4.75 4.02
CA THR A 118 -14.62 -4.10 3.62
C THR A 118 -15.57 -3.88 4.80
N GLU A 119 -15.65 -4.84 5.73
CA GLU A 119 -16.43 -4.71 6.98
C GLU A 119 -15.89 -3.60 7.89
N TYR A 120 -14.57 -3.38 7.89
CA TYR A 120 -13.96 -2.27 8.60
C TYR A 120 -14.29 -0.92 7.94
N LEU A 121 -14.25 -0.83 6.60
CA LEU A 121 -14.52 0.43 5.89
C LEU A 121 -15.99 0.85 5.94
N GLU A 122 -16.92 -0.11 5.94
CA GLU A 122 -18.37 0.10 5.86
C GLU A 122 -18.93 1.11 6.88
N PRO A 123 -18.67 0.98 8.20
CA PRO A 123 -19.14 1.98 9.17
C PRO A 123 -18.35 3.28 9.13
N LEU A 124 -17.07 3.26 8.76
CA LEU A 124 -16.22 4.46 8.72
C LEU A 124 -16.65 5.42 7.61
N LEU A 125 -17.01 4.87 6.45
CA LEU A 125 -17.31 5.66 5.27
C LEU A 125 -18.43 6.71 5.50
N PRO A 126 -19.65 6.36 5.97
CA PRO A 126 -20.68 7.35 6.23
C PRO A 126 -20.27 8.33 7.33
N THR A 127 -19.62 7.86 8.40
CA THR A 127 -19.15 8.71 9.50
C THR A 127 -18.20 9.80 9.01
N TRP A 128 -17.20 9.44 8.22
CA TRP A 128 -16.22 10.39 7.70
C TRP A 128 -16.80 11.27 6.58
N SER A 129 -17.70 10.72 5.77
CA SER A 129 -18.40 11.48 4.72
C SER A 129 -19.22 12.64 5.28
N SER A 130 -19.83 12.47 6.45
CA SER A 130 -20.64 13.50 7.11
C SER A 130 -19.92 14.23 8.25
N SER A 131 -18.60 14.06 8.38
CA SER A 131 -17.82 14.73 9.43
C SER A 131 -17.76 16.25 9.22
N ASP A 132 -17.69 17.00 10.32
CA ASP A 132 -17.40 18.44 10.30
C ASP A 132 -15.94 18.74 9.94
N ARG A 133 -15.03 17.77 10.11
CA ARG A 133 -13.62 17.93 9.76
C ARG A 133 -13.37 17.69 8.27
N SER A 134 -12.61 18.59 7.64
CA SER A 134 -12.35 18.52 6.19
C SER A 134 -11.41 17.39 5.80
N ASP A 135 -10.46 17.04 6.66
CA ASP A 135 -9.52 15.93 6.46
C ASP A 135 -10.25 14.58 6.47
N GLU A 136 -11.19 14.36 7.39
CA GLU A 136 -12.03 13.15 7.41
C GLU A 136 -12.91 13.05 6.15
N ARG A 137 -13.51 14.16 5.69
CA ARG A 137 -14.30 14.16 4.45
C ARG A 137 -13.44 13.85 3.21
N GLU A 138 -12.21 14.35 3.15
CA GLU A 138 -11.28 14.01 2.08
C GLU A 138 -10.87 12.53 2.17
N ALA A 139 -10.54 12.05 3.37
CA ALA A 139 -10.19 10.65 3.61
C ALA A 139 -11.33 9.68 3.25
N ALA A 140 -12.58 10.12 3.38
CA ALA A 140 -13.75 9.36 2.92
C ALA A 140 -13.72 9.06 1.41
N GLU A 141 -13.14 9.93 0.57
CA GLU A 141 -12.94 9.62 -0.86
C GLU A 141 -11.97 8.44 -1.03
N GLY A 142 -10.87 8.42 -0.25
CA GLY A 142 -9.95 7.30 -0.22
C GLY A 142 -10.60 5.99 0.27
N LEU A 143 -11.49 6.06 1.27
CA LEU A 143 -12.25 4.89 1.73
C LEU A 143 -13.14 4.32 0.61
N ARG A 144 -13.80 5.18 -0.20
CA ARG A 144 -14.57 4.74 -1.37
C ARG A 144 -13.68 4.11 -2.43
N ASP A 145 -12.55 4.75 -2.71
CA ASP A 145 -11.56 4.25 -3.66
C ASP A 145 -11.03 2.88 -3.24
N PHE A 146 -10.76 2.66 -1.94
CA PHE A 146 -10.27 1.38 -1.46
C PHE A 146 -11.36 0.31 -1.52
N ALA A 147 -12.59 0.63 -1.14
CA ALA A 147 -13.72 -0.29 -1.26
C ALA A 147 -13.93 -0.76 -2.71
N ALA A 148 -13.91 0.16 -3.68
CA ALA A 148 -14.01 -0.16 -5.10
C ALA A 148 -12.78 -0.94 -5.61
N TYR A 149 -11.58 -0.57 -5.14
CA TYR A 149 -10.34 -1.22 -5.55
C TYR A 149 -10.31 -2.70 -5.16
N ILE A 150 -10.76 -3.05 -3.94
CA ILE A 150 -10.82 -4.43 -3.46
C ILE A 150 -11.66 -5.31 -4.40
N THR A 151 -12.72 -4.76 -5.00
CA THR A 151 -13.63 -5.51 -5.88
C THR A 151 -13.20 -5.53 -7.34
N GLU A 152 -12.56 -4.46 -7.84
CA GLU A 152 -12.37 -4.26 -9.28
C GLU A 152 -10.92 -4.42 -9.76
N GLY A 153 -9.95 -4.02 -8.94
CA GLY A 153 -8.55 -3.90 -9.40
C GLY A 153 -7.53 -4.70 -8.59
N LEU A 154 -7.74 -4.80 -7.28
CA LEU A 154 -6.75 -5.33 -6.35
C LEU A 154 -6.37 -6.78 -6.66
N GLY A 155 -7.33 -7.60 -7.10
CA GLY A 155 -7.06 -8.98 -7.49
C GLY A 155 -5.99 -9.07 -8.59
N VAL A 156 -6.03 -8.20 -9.60
CA VAL A 156 -5.05 -8.20 -10.68
C VAL A 156 -3.66 -7.80 -10.16
N ASP A 157 -3.60 -6.77 -9.31
CA ASP A 157 -2.31 -6.29 -8.80
C ASP A 157 -1.68 -7.25 -7.80
N LEU A 158 -2.47 -7.92 -6.96
CA LEU A 158 -1.95 -8.99 -6.08
C LEU A 158 -1.45 -10.19 -6.89
N ARG A 159 -2.07 -10.52 -8.03
CA ARG A 159 -1.54 -11.57 -8.92
C ARG A 159 -0.21 -11.18 -9.55
N LYS A 160 -0.03 -9.91 -9.95
CA LYS A 160 1.29 -9.39 -10.36
C LYS A 160 2.28 -9.45 -9.22
N TYR A 161 1.84 -9.19 -7.99
CA TYR A 161 2.70 -9.27 -6.82
C TYR A 161 3.12 -10.69 -6.48
N LEU A 162 2.21 -11.67 -6.57
CA LEU A 162 2.54 -13.09 -6.45
C LEU A 162 3.59 -13.49 -7.48
N PHE A 163 3.43 -13.06 -8.74
CA PHE A 163 4.43 -13.29 -9.78
C PHE A 163 5.79 -12.69 -9.38
N ARG A 164 5.81 -11.46 -8.85
CA ARG A 164 7.04 -10.83 -8.33
C ARG A 164 7.71 -11.63 -7.21
N LEU A 165 6.93 -12.22 -6.30
CA LEU A 165 7.48 -13.05 -5.22
C LEU A 165 8.06 -14.38 -5.73
N GLU A 166 7.50 -14.92 -6.81
CA GLU A 166 7.92 -16.20 -7.40
C GLU A 166 9.10 -16.03 -8.38
N GLU A 167 9.10 -14.97 -9.20
CA GLU A 167 10.04 -14.76 -10.31
C GLU A 167 11.07 -13.65 -10.04
N GLY A 168 10.90 -12.89 -8.96
CA GLY A 168 11.83 -11.83 -8.55
C GLY A 168 11.67 -10.50 -9.30
N CYS A 169 10.71 -10.38 -10.23
CA CYS A 169 10.37 -9.08 -10.85
C CYS A 169 8.87 -8.88 -11.18
N TYR A 170 8.36 -7.64 -11.23
CA TYR A 170 6.95 -7.43 -11.64
C TYR A 170 6.80 -7.54 -13.16
N PRO A 171 5.75 -8.21 -13.65
CA PRO A 171 5.55 -8.38 -15.09
C PRO A 171 5.10 -7.07 -15.75
N LYS A 172 5.82 -6.59 -16.79
CA LYS A 172 5.37 -5.47 -17.64
C LYS A 172 4.43 -5.89 -18.76
N THR A 173 4.56 -7.11 -19.26
CA THR A 173 3.76 -7.62 -20.38
C THR A 173 2.64 -8.53 -19.89
N PRO A 174 1.48 -8.57 -20.60
CA PRO A 174 0.44 -9.54 -20.32
C PRO A 174 0.99 -10.97 -20.45
N GLY A 175 0.84 -11.76 -19.39
CA GLY A 175 1.27 -13.15 -19.31
C GLY A 175 0.41 -13.92 -18.29
N PRO A 176 0.59 -15.24 -18.19
CA PRO A 176 -0.10 -16.01 -17.16
C PRO A 176 0.35 -15.53 -15.78
N LEU A 177 -0.59 -15.06 -14.96
CA LEU A 177 -0.32 -14.65 -13.59
C LEU A 177 -0.79 -15.75 -12.62
N PRO A 178 -0.13 -15.94 -11.47
CA PRO A 178 -0.60 -16.84 -10.42
C PRO A 178 -2.05 -16.56 -10.06
N GLU A 179 -2.81 -17.60 -9.70
CA GLU A 179 -4.23 -17.45 -9.34
C GLU A 179 -4.38 -17.05 -7.87
N LEU A 180 -5.45 -16.29 -7.62
CA LEU A 180 -5.95 -16.02 -6.29
C LEU A 180 -7.15 -16.93 -6.01
N PRO A 181 -7.22 -17.54 -4.82
CA PRO A 181 -8.33 -18.41 -4.42
C PRO A 181 -9.63 -17.64 -4.12
#